data_AF-A0A2T2UVM0-F1
#
_entry.id   AF-A0A2T2UVM0-F1
#
_cell.length_a   1.000
_cell.length_b   1.000
_cell.length_c   1.000
_cell.angle_alpha   90.00
_cell.angle_beta   90.00
_cell.angle_gamma   90.00
#
_symmetry.space_group_name_H-M   'P 1'
#
loop_
_entity.id
_entity.type
_entity.pdbx_description
1 polymer ?
#
loop_
_entity_poly.entity_id
_entity_poly.type
_entity_poly.pdbx_seq_one_letter_code
_entity_poly.pdbx_strand_id
1 'polypeptide(L)'
;MRLLRPYDRDILALAVPALAGLAADPLVSLIDTAFVGRLGRVPLAALGVNTSIFSMTFVVFNFLAYGTTPRVGRALGEDDREEAGRAVVRALTLAVLVGIGALMVLQVLARPILQLMGASAELRGPALQYLRVRALAGPAVLLITAGHGAFRGYQDTRTPMVVTIGFNIANAGLDPLLMFILDWGLVGAAAATAIAQWLGALVFLWLLLGRRREALGIRLQWPSLRSLVPFLKVGCDLLLRTGSLVGTMTLATAVAARVGVTAVAAHQVAHQLWLFLALVVDALAVAAQALVSKHLGADDPETARAVSDRLFQWGLLVGVVLGVGFFLLRPVLPAFFTDDPDTIAALLDVYLFVALLQPLNGLVFVGDGIYMGAEAFPYLAKAMIGTALTAAAVLGLVGPMGWGLPGVWWGIATLMGGRLATLAGPYLQGRLFRPEA
;
A
#
# COMPACT_ATOMS: atom_id res chain seq x y z
N MET A 1 -23.51 29.68 -7.28
CA MET A 1 -22.12 29.19 -7.39
C MET A 1 -22.11 27.67 -7.26
N ARG A 2 -22.01 26.92 -8.37
CA ARG A 2 -21.75 25.46 -8.30
C ARG A 2 -20.28 25.29 -7.91
N LEU A 3 -20.00 25.27 -6.61
CA LEU A 3 -18.64 25.07 -6.07
C LEU A 3 -18.10 23.65 -6.30
N LEU A 4 -18.94 22.73 -6.77
CA LEU A 4 -18.57 21.34 -7.11
C LEU A 4 -18.52 21.17 -8.63
N ARG A 5 -17.35 20.77 -9.13
CA ARG A 5 -17.20 20.30 -10.52
C ARG A 5 -17.92 18.94 -10.66
N PRO A 6 -18.36 18.55 -11.87
CA PRO A 6 -19.20 17.37 -12.06
C PRO A 6 -18.61 16.06 -11.49
N TYR A 7 -17.28 15.93 -11.45
CA TYR A 7 -16.58 14.72 -11.00
C TYR A 7 -16.29 14.66 -9.50
N ASP A 8 -16.48 15.75 -8.74
CA ASP A 8 -16.08 15.80 -7.32
C ASP A 8 -16.83 14.79 -6.46
N ARG A 9 -18.12 14.62 -6.75
CA ARG A 9 -18.96 13.66 -6.04
C ARG A 9 -18.45 12.23 -6.24
N ASP A 10 -18.10 11.86 -7.47
CA ASP A 10 -17.66 10.50 -7.80
C ASP A 10 -16.27 10.22 -7.23
N ILE A 11 -15.36 11.18 -7.33
CA ILE A 11 -14.02 11.10 -6.73
C ILE A 11 -14.14 10.89 -5.22
N LEU A 12 -14.91 11.73 -4.52
CA LEU A 12 -15.06 11.63 -3.06
C LEU A 12 -15.84 10.39 -2.61
N ALA A 13 -16.85 9.97 -3.38
CA ALA A 13 -17.59 8.74 -3.12
C ALA A 13 -16.69 7.49 -3.16
N LEU A 14 -15.61 7.53 -3.92
CA LEU A 14 -14.62 6.46 -3.97
C LEU A 14 -13.49 6.66 -2.94
N ALA A 15 -12.91 7.87 -2.90
CA ALA A 15 -11.72 8.16 -2.10
C ALA A 15 -11.99 8.13 -0.58
N VAL A 16 -13.12 8.67 -0.11
CA VAL A 16 -13.38 8.75 1.34
C VAL A 16 -13.55 7.35 1.96
N PRO A 17 -14.36 6.43 1.40
CA PRO A 17 -14.41 5.06 1.92
C PRO A 17 -13.09 4.31 1.75
N ALA A 18 -12.35 4.55 0.65
CA ALA A 18 -11.04 3.95 0.46
C ALA A 18 -10.06 4.38 1.56
N LEU A 19 -10.06 5.66 1.95
CA LEU A 19 -9.25 6.18 3.04
C LEU A 19 -9.56 5.48 4.37
N ALA A 20 -10.85 5.38 4.71
CA ALA A 20 -11.27 4.69 5.94
C ALA A 20 -10.88 3.21 5.94
N GLY A 21 -10.97 2.53 4.79
CA GLY A 21 -10.50 1.15 4.64
C GLY A 21 -8.98 1.01 4.79
N LEU A 22 -8.21 1.91 4.18
CA LEU A 22 -6.75 1.93 4.26
C LEU A 22 -6.24 2.28 5.67
N ALA A 23 -6.94 3.14 6.41
CA ALA A 23 -6.59 3.53 7.77
C ALA A 23 -6.94 2.47 8.82
N ALA A 24 -7.85 1.54 8.53
CA ALA A 24 -8.28 0.54 9.49
C ALA A 24 -7.14 -0.40 9.94
N ASP A 25 -6.33 -0.90 9.00
CA ASP A 25 -5.25 -1.85 9.33
C ASP A 25 -4.17 -1.24 10.23
N PRO A 26 -3.62 -0.03 9.95
CA PRO A 26 -2.67 0.62 10.86
C PRO A 26 -3.23 0.89 12.25
N LEU A 27 -4.50 1.32 12.33
CA LEU A 27 -5.14 1.62 13.61
C LEU A 27 -5.31 0.37 14.49
N VAL A 28 -5.72 -0.75 13.89
CA VAL A 28 -5.82 -2.02 14.63
C VAL A 28 -4.46 -2.57 14.99
N SER A 29 -3.45 -2.43 14.12
CA SER A 29 -2.08 -2.84 14.46
C SER A 29 -1.53 -2.14 15.71
N LEU A 30 -1.95 -0.90 16.00
CA LEU A 30 -1.60 -0.22 17.25
C LEU A 30 -2.25 -0.89 18.48
N ILE A 31 -3.50 -1.34 18.34
CA ILE A 31 -4.23 -2.06 19.39
C ILE A 31 -3.54 -3.40 19.68
N ASP A 32 -3.23 -4.18 18.63
CA ASP A 32 -2.52 -5.47 18.76
C ASP A 32 -1.17 -5.28 19.45
N THR A 33 -0.41 -4.26 19.06
CA THR A 33 0.89 -3.93 19.67
C THR A 33 0.73 -3.58 21.15
N ALA A 34 -0.32 -2.85 21.52
CA ALA A 34 -0.61 -2.50 22.90
C ALA A 34 -0.98 -3.73 23.74
N PHE A 35 -1.77 -4.67 23.21
CA PHE A 35 -2.08 -5.92 23.90
C PHE A 35 -0.85 -6.80 24.06
N VAL A 36 -0.07 -6.99 22.99
CA VAL A 36 1.16 -7.81 23.06
C VAL A 36 2.19 -7.19 23.98
N GLY A 37 2.27 -5.86 24.05
CA GLY A 37 3.12 -5.15 25.01
C GLY A 37 2.84 -5.51 26.47
N ARG A 38 1.59 -5.88 26.82
CA ARG A 38 1.23 -6.34 28.18
C ARG A 38 1.77 -7.73 28.51
N LEU A 39 2.09 -8.56 27.50
CA LEU A 39 2.72 -9.86 27.70
C LEU A 39 4.23 -9.75 28.01
N GLY A 40 4.82 -8.57 27.81
CA GLY A 40 6.21 -8.28 28.12
C GLY A 40 7.09 -8.02 26.89
N ARG A 41 8.37 -7.76 27.16
CA ARG A 41 9.33 -7.26 26.15
C ARG A 41 9.66 -8.27 25.07
N VAL A 42 9.83 -9.54 25.42
CA VAL A 42 10.20 -10.61 24.46
C VAL A 42 9.06 -10.87 23.47
N PRO A 43 7.79 -11.05 23.88
CA PRO A 43 6.67 -11.13 22.95
C PRO A 43 6.54 -9.93 22.01
N LEU A 44 6.71 -8.71 22.54
CA LEU A 44 6.62 -7.48 21.75
C LEU A 44 7.74 -7.40 20.70
N ALA A 45 8.98 -7.73 21.07
CA ALA A 45 10.09 -7.77 20.14
C ALA A 45 9.89 -8.86 19.07
N ALA A 46 9.39 -10.04 19.45
CA ALA A 46 9.05 -11.12 18.53
C ALA A 46 7.92 -10.72 17.54
N LEU A 47 6.93 -9.97 18.00
CA LEU A 47 5.89 -9.38 17.14
C LEU A 47 6.52 -8.44 16.09
N GLY A 48 7.39 -7.51 16.51
CA GLY A 48 8.02 -6.55 15.60
C GLY A 48 8.83 -7.20 14.46
N VAL A 49 9.61 -8.24 14.77
CA VAL A 49 10.35 -9.02 13.75
C VAL A 49 9.36 -9.67 12.77
N ASN A 50 8.30 -10.28 13.28
CA ASN A 50 7.31 -10.95 12.44
C ASN A 50 6.47 -9.99 11.59
N THR A 51 6.08 -8.83 12.13
CA THR A 51 5.39 -7.78 11.37
C THR A 51 6.24 -7.30 10.20
N SER A 52 7.56 -7.16 10.40
CA SER A 52 8.50 -6.81 9.33
C SER A 52 8.58 -7.88 8.25
N ILE A 53 8.75 -9.15 8.65
CA ILE A 53 8.76 -10.30 7.72
C ILE A 53 7.46 -10.34 6.91
N PHE A 54 6.32 -10.23 7.58
CA PHE A 54 5.01 -10.32 6.94
C PHE A 54 4.78 -9.14 5.98
N SER A 55 5.14 -7.92 6.40
CA SER A 55 5.06 -6.73 5.53
C SER A 55 5.92 -6.89 4.28
N MET A 56 7.18 -7.31 4.41
CA MET A 56 8.07 -7.56 3.25
C MET A 56 7.53 -8.68 2.34
N THR A 57 6.95 -9.73 2.93
CA THR A 57 6.41 -10.87 2.19
C THR A 57 5.17 -10.49 1.39
N PHE A 58 4.30 -9.63 1.93
CA PHE A 58 2.98 -9.36 1.34
C PHE A 58 2.86 -8.02 0.61
N VAL A 59 3.71 -7.03 0.89
CA VAL A 59 3.69 -5.72 0.19
C VAL A 59 3.83 -5.87 -1.32
N VAL A 60 4.64 -6.85 -1.75
CA VAL A 60 4.86 -7.20 -3.14
C VAL A 60 3.57 -7.64 -3.84
N PHE A 61 2.64 -8.28 -3.13
CA PHE A 61 1.38 -8.77 -3.69
C PHE A 61 0.28 -7.71 -3.80
N ASN A 62 0.55 -6.46 -3.40
CA ASN A 62 -0.38 -5.35 -3.65
C ASN A 62 -0.69 -5.15 -5.15
N PHE A 63 0.17 -5.67 -6.03
CA PHE A 63 -0.10 -5.73 -7.47
C PHE A 63 -1.45 -6.38 -7.79
N LEU A 64 -1.94 -7.29 -6.94
CA LEU A 64 -3.19 -7.99 -7.17
C LEU A 64 -4.38 -7.03 -7.11
N ALA A 65 -4.40 -6.10 -6.15
CA ALA A 65 -5.42 -5.06 -6.09
C ALA A 65 -5.25 -4.06 -7.25
N TYR A 66 -4.02 -3.59 -7.47
CA TYR A 66 -3.71 -2.57 -8.48
C TYR A 66 -3.82 -3.06 -9.92
N GLY A 67 -3.68 -4.37 -10.17
CA GLY A 67 -3.87 -4.99 -11.47
C GLY A 67 -5.31 -5.44 -11.73
N THR A 68 -6.08 -5.74 -10.68
CA THR A 68 -7.49 -6.15 -10.81
C THR A 68 -8.41 -4.95 -10.99
N THR A 69 -8.18 -3.87 -10.23
CA THR A 69 -9.00 -2.64 -10.29
C THR A 69 -9.18 -2.10 -11.71
N PRO A 70 -8.11 -1.81 -12.47
CA PRO A 70 -8.25 -1.24 -13.80
C PRO A 70 -8.85 -2.20 -14.82
N ARG A 71 -8.57 -3.51 -14.73
CA ARG A 71 -9.16 -4.51 -15.64
C ARG A 71 -10.67 -4.64 -15.46
N VAL A 72 -11.12 -4.70 -14.21
CA VAL A 72 -12.55 -4.74 -13.90
C VAL A 72 -13.20 -3.41 -14.26
N GLY A 73 -12.55 -2.29 -13.96
CA GLY A 73 -13.05 -0.95 -14.30
C GLY A 73 -13.18 -0.75 -15.81
N ARG A 74 -12.19 -1.18 -16.60
CA ARG A 74 -12.20 -1.11 -18.06
C ARG A 74 -13.31 -1.96 -18.67
N ALA A 75 -13.42 -3.24 -18.27
CA ALA A 75 -14.50 -4.11 -18.73
C ALA A 75 -15.90 -3.57 -18.36
N LEU A 76 -16.02 -2.92 -17.19
CA LEU A 76 -17.26 -2.23 -16.81
C LEU A 76 -17.55 -1.02 -17.71
N GLY A 77 -16.52 -0.30 -18.14
CA GLY A 77 -16.63 0.79 -19.12
C GLY A 77 -17.09 0.32 -20.50
N GLU A 78 -16.60 -0.85 -20.92
CA GLU A 78 -16.96 -1.54 -22.18
C GLU A 78 -18.37 -2.19 -22.12
N ASP A 79 -19.07 -2.08 -20.98
CA ASP A 79 -20.32 -2.79 -20.65
C ASP A 79 -20.21 -4.33 -20.74
N ASP A 80 -18.99 -4.88 -20.73
CA ASP A 80 -18.72 -6.33 -20.68
C ASP A 80 -18.56 -6.79 -19.22
N ARG A 81 -19.72 -6.96 -18.55
CA ARG A 81 -19.75 -7.52 -17.19
C ARG A 81 -19.21 -8.95 -17.11
N GLU A 82 -19.24 -9.71 -18.20
CA GLU A 82 -18.70 -11.07 -18.19
C GLU A 82 -17.17 -11.04 -18.14
N GLU A 83 -16.51 -10.16 -18.88
CA GLU A 83 -15.06 -9.97 -18.78
C GLU A 83 -14.66 -9.42 -17.42
N ALA A 84 -15.42 -8.46 -16.87
CA ALA A 84 -15.21 -7.98 -15.51
C ALA A 84 -15.26 -9.15 -14.50
N GLY A 85 -16.25 -10.03 -14.63
CA GLY A 85 -16.36 -11.26 -13.83
C GLY A 85 -15.18 -12.22 -14.04
N ARG A 86 -14.73 -12.44 -15.28
CA ARG A 86 -13.56 -13.29 -15.59
C ARG A 86 -12.28 -12.72 -14.99
N ALA A 87 -12.09 -11.40 -15.02
CA ALA A 87 -10.95 -10.74 -14.40
C ALA A 87 -10.92 -10.97 -12.88
N VAL A 88 -12.07 -10.90 -12.20
CA VAL A 88 -12.19 -11.22 -10.76
C VAL A 88 -11.82 -12.67 -10.49
N VAL A 89 -12.33 -13.63 -11.28
CA VAL A 89 -12.01 -15.05 -11.07
C VAL A 89 -10.51 -15.31 -11.25
N ARG A 90 -9.88 -14.73 -12.30
CA ARG A 90 -8.42 -14.82 -12.50
C ARG A 90 -7.64 -14.25 -11.32
N ALA A 91 -8.06 -13.10 -10.79
CA ALA A 91 -7.44 -12.49 -9.62
C ALA A 91 -7.57 -13.36 -8.37
N LEU A 92 -8.76 -13.92 -8.09
CA LEU A 92 -8.99 -14.83 -6.97
C LEU A 92 -8.19 -16.14 -7.11
N THR A 93 -8.11 -16.71 -8.31
CA THR A 93 -7.28 -17.90 -8.57
C THR A 93 -5.81 -17.59 -8.30
N LEU A 94 -5.30 -16.46 -8.80
CA LEU A 94 -3.93 -16.05 -8.55
C LEU A 94 -3.67 -15.78 -7.05
N ALA A 95 -4.63 -15.16 -6.36
CA ALA A 95 -4.59 -14.93 -4.91
C ALA A 95 -4.38 -16.23 -4.13
N VAL A 96 -5.15 -17.27 -4.45
CA VAL A 96 -5.07 -18.58 -3.78
C VAL A 96 -3.75 -19.26 -4.09
N LEU A 97 -3.35 -19.33 -5.37
CA LEU A 97 -2.12 -20.01 -5.77
C LEU A 97 -0.88 -19.38 -5.14
N VAL A 98 -0.77 -18.05 -5.25
CA VAL A 98 0.37 -17.30 -4.70
C VAL A 98 0.31 -17.25 -3.18
N GLY A 99 -0.89 -17.21 -2.58
CA GLY A 99 -1.07 -17.18 -1.13
C GLY A 99 -0.71 -18.51 -0.48
N ILE A 100 -1.07 -19.63 -1.11
CA ILE A 100 -0.61 -20.97 -0.71
C ILE A 100 0.90 -21.07 -0.88
N GLY A 101 1.46 -20.56 -1.98
CA GLY A 101 2.91 -20.50 -2.18
C GLY A 101 3.62 -19.74 -1.06
N ALA A 102 3.15 -18.53 -0.74
CA ALA A 102 3.70 -17.70 0.35
C ALA A 102 3.58 -18.40 1.71
N LEU A 103 2.43 -19.01 2.00
CA LEU A 103 2.24 -19.84 3.20
C LEU A 103 3.28 -20.96 3.27
N MET A 104 3.45 -21.74 2.21
CA MET A 104 4.40 -22.86 2.18
C MET A 104 5.84 -22.38 2.38
N VAL A 105 6.23 -21.30 1.71
CA VAL A 105 7.54 -20.66 1.87
C VAL A 105 7.74 -20.23 3.32
N LEU A 106 6.78 -19.53 3.92
CA LEU A 106 6.89 -19.10 5.32
C LEU A 106 6.93 -20.28 6.29
N GLN A 107 6.18 -21.36 6.07
CA GLN A 107 6.21 -22.54 6.95
C GLN A 107 7.55 -23.28 6.91
N VAL A 108 8.08 -23.49 5.70
CA VAL A 108 9.32 -24.23 5.47
C VAL A 108 10.54 -23.40 5.86
N LEU A 109 10.55 -22.12 5.47
CA LEU A 109 11.69 -21.21 5.66
C LEU A 109 11.58 -20.31 6.90
N ALA A 110 10.59 -20.49 7.78
CA ALA A 110 10.43 -19.65 8.98
C ALA A 110 11.72 -19.52 9.80
N ARG A 111 12.42 -20.63 10.06
CA ARG A 111 13.66 -20.65 10.84
C ARG A 111 14.80 -19.87 10.16
N PRO A 112 15.19 -20.18 8.90
CA PRO A 112 16.25 -19.43 8.22
C PRO A 112 15.88 -17.96 8.00
N ILE A 113 14.60 -17.63 7.76
CA ILE A 113 14.14 -16.23 7.67
C ILE A 113 14.36 -15.52 9.00
N LEU A 114 13.96 -16.11 10.13
CA LEU A 114 14.17 -15.51 11.46
C LEU A 114 15.65 -15.35 11.81
N GLN A 115 16.49 -16.29 11.39
CA GLN A 115 17.94 -16.20 11.56
C GLN A 115 18.53 -15.05 10.72
N LEU A 116 18.09 -14.92 9.47
CA LEU A 116 18.50 -13.83 8.58
C LEU A 116 18.08 -12.46 9.12
N MET A 117 16.92 -12.39 9.78
CA MET A 117 16.44 -11.19 10.48
C MET A 117 17.18 -10.90 11.78
N GLY A 118 18.18 -11.71 12.17
CA GLY A 118 18.98 -11.48 13.36
C GLY A 118 18.27 -11.81 14.67
N ALA A 119 17.22 -12.64 14.65
CA ALA A 119 16.50 -13.01 15.86
C ALA A 119 17.43 -13.72 16.87
N SER A 120 17.56 -13.14 18.07
CA SER A 120 18.36 -13.70 19.16
C SER A 120 17.86 -15.09 19.57
N ALA A 121 18.67 -15.85 20.30
CA ALA A 121 18.28 -17.18 20.77
C ALA A 121 17.00 -17.14 21.61
N GLU A 122 16.83 -16.10 22.43
CA GLU A 122 15.65 -15.85 23.26
C GLU A 122 14.40 -15.50 22.45
N LEU A 123 14.54 -14.72 21.36
CA LEU A 123 13.41 -14.36 20.49
C LEU A 123 12.96 -15.49 19.57
N ARG A 124 13.88 -16.38 19.17
CA ARG A 124 13.64 -17.35 18.09
C ARG A 124 12.46 -18.28 18.36
N GLY A 125 12.27 -18.73 19.59
CA GLY A 125 11.15 -19.61 19.97
C GLY A 125 9.79 -18.93 19.77
N PRO A 126 9.51 -17.84 20.52
CA PRO A 126 8.26 -17.08 20.38
C PRO A 126 8.01 -16.57 18.97
N ALA A 127 9.05 -16.04 18.31
CA ALA A 127 8.91 -15.51 16.94
C ALA A 127 8.57 -16.61 15.93
N LEU A 128 9.14 -17.82 16.08
CA LEU A 128 8.85 -18.95 15.20
C LEU A 128 7.41 -19.45 15.35
N GLN A 129 6.92 -19.56 16.59
CA GLN A 129 5.54 -19.99 16.84
C GLN A 129 4.54 -18.99 16.26
N TYR A 130 4.76 -17.70 16.51
CA TYR A 130 3.95 -16.62 15.93
C TYR A 130 3.97 -16.69 14.40
N LEU A 131 5.15 -16.75 13.77
CA LEU A 131 5.29 -16.74 12.31
C LEU A 131 4.52 -17.88 11.65
N ARG A 132 4.62 -19.09 12.21
CA ARG A 132 3.97 -20.28 11.65
C ARG A 132 2.45 -20.20 11.74
N VAL A 133 1.90 -19.68 12.84
CA VAL A 133 0.45 -19.47 12.94
C VAL A 133 0.01 -18.35 12.01
N ARG A 134 0.74 -17.23 12.00
CA ARG A 134 0.44 -16.07 11.15
C ARG A 134 0.48 -16.41 9.65
N ALA A 135 1.41 -17.28 9.23
CA ALA A 135 1.55 -17.73 7.84
C ALA A 135 0.27 -18.37 7.30
N LEU A 136 -0.56 -19.01 8.15
CA LEU A 136 -1.86 -19.59 7.77
C LEU A 136 -2.85 -18.57 7.19
N ALA A 137 -2.63 -17.29 7.46
CA ALA A 137 -3.43 -16.21 6.91
C ALA A 137 -3.00 -15.78 5.50
N GLY A 138 -1.87 -16.26 4.99
CA GLY A 138 -1.33 -15.84 3.69
C GLY A 138 -2.34 -15.89 2.54
N PRO A 139 -3.05 -17.01 2.33
CA PRO A 139 -4.13 -17.08 1.34
C PRO A 139 -5.27 -16.08 1.61
N ALA A 140 -5.67 -15.89 2.87
CA ALA A 140 -6.73 -14.97 3.24
C ALA A 140 -6.37 -13.50 2.93
N VAL A 141 -5.13 -13.10 3.23
CA VAL A 141 -4.60 -11.76 2.92
C VAL A 141 -4.72 -11.48 1.43
N LEU A 142 -4.28 -12.41 0.58
CA LEU A 142 -4.32 -12.18 -0.87
C LEU A 142 -5.74 -12.22 -1.42
N LEU A 143 -6.63 -13.04 -0.86
CA LEU A 143 -8.04 -13.03 -1.21
C LEU A 143 -8.70 -11.69 -0.86
N ILE A 144 -8.38 -11.12 0.31
CA ILE A 144 -8.82 -9.77 0.70
C ILE A 144 -8.29 -8.75 -0.31
N THR A 145 -6.99 -8.78 -0.64
CA THR A 145 -6.38 -7.87 -1.62
C THR A 145 -7.04 -7.95 -2.99
N ALA A 146 -7.34 -9.16 -3.48
CA ALA A 146 -8.10 -9.36 -4.72
C ALA A 146 -9.53 -8.81 -4.61
N GLY A 147 -10.19 -9.03 -3.46
CA GLY A 147 -11.51 -8.50 -3.16
C GLY A 147 -11.57 -6.97 -3.17
N HIS A 148 -10.58 -6.31 -2.55
CA HIS A 148 -10.42 -4.85 -2.65
C HIS A 148 -10.33 -4.42 -4.10
N GLY A 149 -9.45 -5.04 -4.89
CA GLY A 149 -9.27 -4.71 -6.30
C GLY A 149 -10.54 -4.88 -7.14
N ALA A 150 -11.26 -5.99 -6.94
CA ALA A 150 -12.50 -6.29 -7.64
C ALA A 150 -13.57 -5.22 -7.39
N PHE A 151 -13.89 -4.96 -6.12
CA PHE A 151 -14.92 -3.99 -5.75
C PHE A 151 -14.54 -2.55 -6.11
N ARG A 152 -13.26 -2.17 -5.99
CA ARG A 152 -12.77 -0.88 -6.49
C ARG A 152 -13.02 -0.73 -8.00
N GLY A 153 -12.74 -1.77 -8.80
CA GLY A 153 -13.03 -1.76 -10.24
C GLY A 153 -14.51 -1.59 -10.55
N TYR A 154 -15.39 -2.23 -9.76
CA TYR A 154 -16.85 -2.04 -9.82
C TYR A 154 -17.34 -0.68 -9.29
N GLN A 155 -16.44 0.26 -8.98
CA GLN A 155 -16.77 1.58 -8.41
C GLN A 155 -17.44 1.50 -7.03
N ASP A 156 -17.14 0.46 -6.25
CA ASP A 156 -17.64 0.27 -4.88
C ASP A 156 -16.47 0.17 -3.90
N THR A 157 -16.06 1.30 -3.30
CA THR A 157 -15.06 1.32 -2.23
C THR A 157 -15.67 1.18 -0.83
N ARG A 158 -17.00 1.29 -0.72
CA ARG A 158 -17.71 1.18 0.55
C ARG A 158 -17.76 -0.27 1.04
N THR A 159 -18.05 -1.22 0.16
CA THR A 159 -18.11 -2.64 0.52
C THR A 159 -16.76 -3.10 1.10
N PRO A 160 -15.61 -2.86 0.45
CA PRO A 160 -14.32 -3.23 1.03
C PRO A 160 -14.01 -2.52 2.34
N MET A 161 -14.35 -1.23 2.48
CA MET A 161 -14.19 -0.50 3.74
C MET A 161 -14.96 -1.18 4.89
N VAL A 162 -16.24 -1.52 4.67
CA VAL A 162 -17.07 -2.16 5.70
C VAL A 162 -16.54 -3.54 6.06
N VAL A 163 -16.11 -4.33 5.08
CA VAL A 163 -15.51 -5.66 5.33
C VAL A 163 -14.22 -5.53 6.13
N THR A 164 -13.33 -4.59 5.74
CA THR A 164 -12.08 -4.32 6.45
C THR A 164 -12.31 -3.91 7.89
N ILE A 165 -13.16 -2.91 8.12
CA ILE A 165 -13.51 -2.48 9.48
C ILE A 165 -14.11 -3.65 10.28
N GLY A 166 -15.01 -4.42 9.67
CA GLY A 166 -15.68 -5.55 10.32
C GLY A 166 -14.72 -6.62 10.81
N PHE A 167 -13.80 -7.09 9.95
CA PHE A 167 -12.84 -8.11 10.39
C PHE A 167 -11.79 -7.55 11.35
N ASN A 168 -11.42 -6.27 11.24
CA ASN A 168 -10.51 -5.62 12.17
C ASN A 168 -11.12 -5.44 13.57
N ILE A 169 -12.42 -5.16 13.66
CA ILE A 169 -13.16 -5.20 14.94
C ILE A 169 -13.17 -6.62 15.51
N ALA A 170 -13.41 -7.63 14.66
CA ALA A 170 -13.32 -9.02 15.10
C ALA A 170 -11.92 -9.37 15.63
N ASN A 171 -10.85 -8.90 14.97
CA ASN A 171 -9.47 -9.08 15.46
C ASN A 171 -9.28 -8.45 16.84
N ALA A 172 -9.66 -7.18 17.01
CA ALA A 172 -9.51 -6.46 18.28
C ALA A 172 -10.27 -7.11 19.45
N GLY A 173 -11.37 -7.82 19.16
CA GLY A 173 -12.10 -8.62 20.16
C GLY A 173 -11.50 -10.01 20.40
N LEU A 174 -10.98 -10.67 19.36
CA LEU A 174 -10.34 -11.98 19.45
C LEU A 174 -8.99 -11.93 20.17
N ASP A 175 -8.25 -10.82 20.05
CA ASP A 175 -6.95 -10.64 20.70
C ASP A 175 -7.00 -10.89 22.21
N PRO A 176 -7.77 -10.13 23.02
CA PRO A 176 -7.80 -10.34 24.46
C PRO A 176 -8.39 -11.71 24.84
N LEU A 177 -9.32 -12.24 24.03
CA LEU A 177 -9.90 -13.57 24.24
C LEU A 177 -8.85 -14.67 24.11
N LEU A 178 -8.10 -14.70 23.01
CA LEU A 178 -7.12 -15.76 22.77
C LEU A 178 -5.85 -15.55 23.60
N MET A 179 -5.40 -14.30 23.75
CA MET A 179 -4.15 -14.00 24.47
C MET A 179 -4.27 -14.19 25.97
N PHE A 180 -5.32 -13.65 26.60
CA PHE A 180 -5.41 -13.57 28.07
C PHE A 180 -6.44 -14.52 28.67
N ILE A 181 -7.60 -14.72 28.03
CA ILE A 181 -8.65 -15.60 28.58
C ILE A 181 -8.32 -17.08 28.33
N LEU A 182 -7.86 -17.41 27.12
CA LEU A 182 -7.41 -18.77 26.79
C LEU A 182 -5.92 -19.00 27.08
N ASP A 183 -5.20 -17.98 27.52
CA ASP A 183 -3.78 -18.01 27.89
C ASP A 183 -2.85 -18.52 26.75
N TRP A 184 -3.17 -18.20 25.48
CA TRP A 184 -2.31 -18.56 24.35
C TRP A 184 -1.16 -17.58 24.12
N GLY A 185 -1.09 -16.51 24.93
CA GLY A 185 -0.04 -15.49 24.86
C GLY A 185 0.16 -14.94 23.45
N LEU A 186 1.41 -14.85 22.99
CA LEU A 186 1.76 -14.30 21.68
C LEU A 186 1.15 -15.10 20.52
N VAL A 187 1.00 -16.42 20.67
CA VAL A 187 0.38 -17.28 19.64
C VAL A 187 -1.10 -16.96 19.50
N GLY A 188 -1.75 -16.56 20.60
CA GLY A 188 -3.12 -16.05 20.60
C GLY A 188 -3.30 -14.84 19.69
N ALA A 189 -2.38 -13.88 19.72
CA ALA A 189 -2.40 -12.72 18.82
C ALA A 189 -2.29 -13.12 17.34
N ALA A 190 -1.34 -14.00 16.99
CA ALA A 190 -1.22 -14.51 15.62
C ALA A 190 -2.50 -15.21 15.14
N ALA A 191 -3.11 -16.02 16.01
CA ALA A 191 -4.34 -16.74 15.71
C ALA A 191 -5.53 -15.80 15.53
N ALA A 192 -5.67 -14.79 16.40
CA ALA A 192 -6.73 -13.79 16.33
C ALA A 192 -6.69 -13.04 14.99
N THR A 193 -5.53 -12.51 14.60
CA THR A 193 -5.37 -11.83 13.30
C THR A 193 -5.63 -12.80 12.13
N ALA A 194 -5.16 -14.05 12.21
CA ALA A 194 -5.36 -15.02 11.14
C ALA A 194 -6.85 -15.39 10.97
N ILE A 195 -7.57 -15.62 12.06
CA ILE A 195 -9.01 -15.91 12.07
C ILE A 195 -9.77 -14.71 11.50
N ALA A 196 -9.49 -13.50 11.98
CA ALA A 196 -10.11 -12.28 11.47
C ALA A 196 -9.92 -12.13 9.96
N GLN A 197 -8.71 -12.30 9.45
CA GLN A 197 -8.45 -12.23 8.00
C GLN A 197 -9.19 -13.32 7.22
N TRP A 198 -9.30 -14.54 7.76
CA TRP A 198 -10.14 -15.57 7.13
C TRP A 198 -11.61 -15.20 7.12
N LEU A 199 -12.15 -14.61 8.19
CA LEU A 199 -13.52 -14.08 8.20
C LEU A 199 -13.70 -13.02 7.09
N GLY A 200 -12.78 -12.06 6.99
CA GLY A 200 -12.79 -11.05 5.92
C GLY A 200 -12.74 -11.66 4.51
N ALA A 201 -11.84 -12.62 4.29
CA ALA A 201 -11.70 -13.32 3.01
C ALA A 201 -12.96 -14.11 2.65
N LEU A 202 -13.56 -14.82 3.61
CA LEU A 202 -14.81 -15.56 3.41
C LEU A 202 -15.98 -14.63 3.10
N VAL A 203 -16.05 -13.45 3.73
CA VAL A 203 -17.07 -12.43 3.41
C VAL A 203 -16.87 -11.91 1.98
N PHE A 204 -15.65 -11.60 1.55
CA PHE A 204 -15.38 -11.23 0.15
C PHE A 204 -15.77 -12.32 -0.83
N LEU A 205 -15.40 -13.57 -0.56
CA LEU A 205 -15.77 -14.72 -1.40
C LEU A 205 -17.29 -14.91 -1.45
N TRP A 206 -17.98 -14.80 -0.32
CA TRP A 206 -19.44 -14.88 -0.28
C TRP A 206 -20.11 -13.75 -1.07
N LEU A 207 -19.57 -12.53 -1.00
CA LEU A 207 -20.10 -11.40 -1.78
C LEU A 207 -19.86 -11.60 -3.29
N LEU A 208 -18.65 -11.98 -3.69
CA LEU A 208 -18.26 -12.10 -5.10
C LEU A 208 -18.84 -13.37 -5.75
N LEU A 209 -18.80 -14.50 -5.08
CA LEU A 209 -19.18 -15.81 -5.65
C LEU A 209 -20.59 -16.27 -5.25
N GLY A 210 -21.23 -15.56 -4.32
CA GLY A 210 -22.60 -15.82 -3.86
C GLY A 210 -23.51 -14.62 -4.07
N ARG A 211 -23.61 -13.74 -3.05
CA ARG A 211 -24.68 -12.72 -2.93
C ARG A 211 -24.76 -11.74 -4.10
N ARG A 212 -23.62 -11.30 -4.66
CA ARG A 212 -23.58 -10.34 -5.76
C ARG A 212 -23.08 -10.95 -7.07
N ARG A 213 -22.92 -12.27 -7.14
CA ARG A 213 -22.31 -12.97 -8.28
C ARG A 213 -22.95 -12.60 -9.62
N GLU A 214 -24.27 -12.66 -9.71
CA GLU A 214 -25.02 -12.35 -10.94
C GLU A 214 -24.93 -10.87 -11.29
N ALA A 215 -25.11 -9.99 -10.30
CA ALA A 215 -25.01 -8.54 -10.49
C ALA A 215 -23.62 -8.12 -11.00
N LEU A 216 -22.57 -8.83 -10.59
CA LEU A 216 -21.19 -8.63 -10.99
C LEU A 216 -20.77 -9.45 -12.23
N GLY A 217 -21.69 -10.16 -12.90
CA GLY A 217 -21.35 -10.94 -14.11
C GLY A 217 -20.37 -12.10 -13.89
N ILE A 218 -20.20 -12.57 -12.66
CA ILE A 218 -19.20 -13.59 -12.32
C ILE A 218 -19.69 -14.98 -12.74
N ARG A 219 -19.05 -15.55 -13.76
CA ARG A 219 -19.18 -16.96 -14.16
C ARG A 219 -18.03 -17.77 -13.59
N LEU A 220 -18.37 -18.82 -12.82
CA LEU A 220 -17.40 -19.76 -12.27
C LEU A 220 -16.88 -20.66 -13.39
N GLN A 221 -15.87 -20.18 -14.10
CA GLN A 221 -15.10 -20.95 -15.06
C GLN A 221 -13.65 -20.92 -14.62
N TRP A 222 -13.05 -22.10 -14.47
CA TRP A 222 -11.66 -22.21 -14.08
C TRP A 222 -10.77 -21.59 -15.16
N PRO A 223 -9.96 -20.56 -14.82
CA PRO A 223 -9.10 -19.93 -15.80
C PRO A 223 -8.00 -20.92 -16.20
N SER A 224 -7.67 -20.96 -17.49
CA SER A 224 -6.49 -21.70 -17.93
C SER A 224 -5.24 -21.02 -17.35
N LEU A 225 -4.21 -21.80 -16.98
CA LEU A 225 -2.95 -21.23 -16.46
C LEU A 225 -2.33 -20.21 -17.43
N ARG A 226 -2.50 -20.42 -18.74
CA ARG A 226 -2.06 -19.47 -19.78
C ARG A 226 -2.76 -18.12 -19.68
N SER A 227 -4.05 -18.10 -19.31
CA SER A 227 -4.80 -16.85 -19.12
C SER A 227 -4.36 -16.03 -17.90
N LEU A 228 -3.55 -16.60 -17.00
CA LEU A 228 -2.97 -15.89 -15.86
C LEU A 228 -1.67 -15.15 -16.21
N VAL A 229 -1.04 -15.47 -17.35
CA VAL A 229 0.25 -14.87 -17.75
C VAL A 229 0.18 -13.35 -17.87
N PRO A 230 -0.86 -12.74 -18.47
CA PRO A 230 -0.98 -11.28 -18.49
C PRO A 230 -1.07 -10.64 -17.10
N PHE A 231 -1.74 -11.30 -16.15
CA PHE A 231 -1.82 -10.84 -14.75
C PHE A 231 -0.46 -10.95 -14.06
N LEU A 232 0.28 -12.04 -14.29
CA LEU A 232 1.63 -12.22 -13.78
C LEU A 232 2.60 -11.18 -14.34
N LYS A 233 2.51 -10.84 -15.62
CA LYS A 233 3.35 -9.81 -16.26
C LYS A 233 3.12 -8.44 -15.62
N VAL A 234 1.86 -8.06 -15.41
CA VAL A 234 1.52 -6.83 -14.66
C VAL A 234 2.00 -6.92 -13.22
N GLY A 235 1.92 -8.10 -12.60
CA GLY A 235 2.56 -8.36 -11.33
C GLY A 235 4.04 -8.01 -11.34
N CYS A 236 4.82 -8.54 -12.29
CA CYS A 236 6.24 -8.23 -12.43
C CYS A 236 6.51 -6.72 -12.60
N ASP A 237 5.75 -6.01 -13.44
CA ASP A 237 5.93 -4.57 -13.65
C ASP A 237 5.66 -3.78 -12.35
N LEU A 238 4.58 -4.10 -11.64
CA LEU A 238 4.23 -3.46 -10.37
C LEU A 238 5.18 -3.84 -9.23
N LEU A 239 5.74 -5.05 -9.27
CA LEU A 239 6.81 -5.49 -8.36
C LEU A 239 8.08 -4.69 -8.59
N LEU A 240 8.50 -4.50 -9.84
CA LEU A 240 9.66 -3.66 -10.18
C LEU A 240 9.45 -2.22 -9.73
N ARG A 241 8.26 -1.66 -9.98
CA ARG A 241 7.88 -0.31 -9.51
C ARG A 241 7.92 -0.22 -7.99
N THR A 242 7.26 -1.14 -7.29
CA THR A 242 7.15 -1.08 -5.82
C THR A 242 8.48 -1.39 -5.14
N GLY A 243 9.22 -2.38 -5.65
CA GLY A 243 10.56 -2.74 -5.19
C GLY A 243 11.57 -1.63 -5.41
N SER A 244 11.48 -0.86 -6.51
CA SER A 244 12.31 0.31 -6.72
C SER A 244 12.02 1.41 -5.68
N LEU A 245 10.74 1.72 -5.43
CA LEU A 245 10.35 2.70 -4.40
C LEU A 245 10.81 2.28 -3.00
N VAL A 246 10.49 1.05 -2.58
CA VAL A 246 10.91 0.52 -1.27
C VAL A 246 12.44 0.43 -1.20
N GLY A 247 13.10 -0.02 -2.26
CA GLY A 247 14.56 -0.10 -2.34
C GLY A 247 15.24 1.25 -2.15
N THR A 248 14.72 2.33 -2.75
CA THR A 248 15.24 3.69 -2.51
C THR A 248 15.03 4.14 -1.07
N MET A 249 13.88 3.86 -0.44
CA MET A 249 13.65 4.18 0.98
C MET A 249 14.59 3.40 1.90
N THR A 250 14.80 2.11 1.63
CA THR A 250 15.75 1.27 2.35
C THR A 250 17.18 1.79 2.18
N LEU A 251 17.57 2.20 0.97
CA LEU A 251 18.88 2.81 0.73
C LEU A 251 19.03 4.14 1.49
N ALA A 252 17.99 4.98 1.52
CA ALA A 252 17.98 6.23 2.28
C ALA A 252 18.17 5.97 3.78
N THR A 253 17.48 4.98 4.34
CA THR A 253 17.69 4.51 5.73
C THR A 253 19.13 4.04 5.95
N ALA A 254 19.68 3.23 5.04
CA ALA A 254 21.06 2.74 5.16
C ALA A 254 22.10 3.87 5.08
N VAL A 255 21.87 4.89 4.25
CA VAL A 255 22.72 6.09 4.19
C VAL A 255 22.58 6.90 5.48
N ALA A 256 21.37 7.12 5.99
CA ALA A 256 21.16 7.82 7.27
C ALA A 256 21.87 7.11 8.44
N ALA A 257 21.86 5.77 8.46
CA ALA A 257 22.60 4.98 9.45
C ALA A 257 24.11 5.18 9.36
N ARG A 258 24.66 5.33 8.14
CA ARG A 258 26.08 5.67 7.93
C ARG A 258 26.43 7.11 8.30
N VAL A 259 25.46 8.03 8.22
CA VAL A 259 25.63 9.41 8.69
C VAL A 259 25.76 9.44 10.22
N GLY A 260 24.94 8.67 10.94
CA GLY A 260 25.06 8.50 12.39
C GLY A 260 23.79 8.01 13.06
N VAL A 261 23.91 7.63 14.34
CA VAL A 261 22.81 7.08 15.15
C VAL A 261 21.65 8.08 15.31
N THR A 262 21.94 9.33 15.64
CA THR A 262 20.94 10.41 15.74
C THR A 262 20.25 10.66 14.40
N ALA A 263 21.00 10.62 13.30
CA ALA A 263 20.47 10.86 11.96
C ALA A 263 19.48 9.77 11.53
N VAL A 264 19.79 8.49 11.77
CA VAL A 264 18.86 7.40 11.46
C VAL A 264 17.64 7.41 12.37
N ALA A 265 17.78 7.75 13.65
CA ALA A 265 16.64 7.89 14.56
C ALA A 265 15.65 8.96 14.05
N ALA A 266 16.16 10.15 13.72
CA ALA A 266 15.36 11.22 13.14
C ALA A 266 14.74 10.82 11.78
N HIS A 267 15.50 10.14 10.92
CA HIS A 267 15.00 9.61 9.65
C HIS A 267 13.82 8.65 9.84
N GLN A 268 13.88 7.73 10.81
CA GLN A 268 12.79 6.78 11.06
C GLN A 268 11.50 7.49 11.46
N VAL A 269 11.58 8.48 12.38
CA VAL A 269 10.40 9.27 12.78
C VAL A 269 9.81 10.01 11.57
N ALA A 270 10.65 10.71 10.81
CA ALA A 270 10.22 11.44 9.62
C ALA A 270 9.66 10.50 8.54
N HIS A 271 10.23 9.30 8.35
CA HIS A 271 9.75 8.30 7.41
C HIS A 271 8.38 7.74 7.81
N GLN A 272 8.17 7.46 9.10
CA GLN A 272 6.88 6.99 9.60
C GLN A 272 5.77 8.04 9.40
N LEU A 273 6.08 9.31 9.68
CA LEU A 273 5.18 10.43 9.42
C LEU A 273 4.89 10.57 7.92
N TRP A 274 5.91 10.43 7.08
CA TRP A 274 5.75 10.46 5.63
C TRP A 274 4.84 9.34 5.11
N LEU A 275 5.01 8.10 5.61
CA LEU A 275 4.15 6.96 5.27
C LEU A 275 2.69 7.19 5.67
N PHE A 276 2.46 7.79 6.85
CA PHE A 276 1.12 8.14 7.31
C PHE A 276 0.44 9.15 6.37
N LEU A 277 1.15 10.21 5.97
CA LEU A 277 0.60 11.21 5.04
C LEU A 277 0.36 10.62 3.63
N ALA A 278 1.25 9.73 3.20
CA ALA A 278 1.14 8.97 1.95
C ALA A 278 -0.16 8.15 1.86
N LEU A 279 -0.59 7.53 2.97
CA LEU A 279 -1.83 6.76 3.05
C LEU A 279 -3.07 7.59 2.67
N VAL A 280 -3.08 8.86 3.06
CA VAL A 280 -4.20 9.77 2.79
C VAL A 280 -4.32 10.05 1.29
N VAL A 281 -3.18 10.24 0.62
CA VAL A 281 -3.15 10.50 -0.82
C VAL A 281 -3.43 9.23 -1.63
N ASP A 282 -3.03 8.06 -1.13
CA ASP A 282 -3.27 6.76 -1.81
C ASP A 282 -4.77 6.49 -2.01
N ALA A 283 -5.63 7.02 -1.13
CA ALA A 283 -7.07 6.96 -1.29
C ALA A 283 -7.58 7.67 -2.57
N LEU A 284 -6.94 8.78 -2.96
CA LEU A 284 -7.23 9.44 -4.25
C LEU A 284 -6.69 8.63 -5.43
N ALA A 285 -5.55 7.95 -5.26
CA ALA A 285 -5.00 7.06 -6.29
C ALA A 285 -5.94 5.88 -6.58
N VAL A 286 -6.62 5.34 -5.56
CA VAL A 286 -7.67 4.33 -5.73
C VAL A 286 -8.84 4.86 -6.56
N ALA A 287 -9.32 6.08 -6.28
CA ALA A 287 -10.37 6.70 -7.07
C ALA A 287 -9.93 6.94 -8.52
N ALA A 288 -8.68 7.35 -8.72
CA ALA A 288 -8.09 7.54 -10.04
C ALA A 288 -8.04 6.24 -10.86
N GLN A 289 -7.56 5.15 -10.27
CA GLN A 289 -7.53 3.83 -10.93
C GLN A 289 -8.92 3.42 -11.42
N ALA A 290 -9.92 3.56 -10.54
CA ALA A 290 -11.28 3.13 -10.80
C ALA A 290 -11.96 3.98 -11.88
N LEU A 291 -11.91 5.31 -11.78
CA LEU A 291 -12.61 6.19 -12.72
C LEU A 291 -11.93 6.23 -14.08
N VAL A 292 -10.60 6.32 -14.13
CA VAL A 292 -9.85 6.42 -15.39
C VAL A 292 -10.00 5.15 -16.21
N SER A 293 -9.88 3.98 -15.58
CA SER A 293 -10.07 2.70 -16.29
C SER A 293 -11.48 2.55 -16.86
N LYS A 294 -12.51 2.95 -16.11
CA LYS A 294 -13.90 2.93 -16.58
C LYS A 294 -14.11 3.81 -17.80
N HIS A 295 -13.66 5.07 -17.76
CA HIS A 295 -13.87 5.97 -18.90
C HIS A 295 -13.03 5.58 -20.13
N LEU A 296 -11.81 5.06 -19.93
CA LEU A 296 -11.02 4.50 -21.03
C LEU A 296 -11.63 3.22 -21.63
N GLY A 297 -12.29 2.39 -20.82
CA GLY A 297 -13.06 1.25 -21.32
C GLY A 297 -14.29 1.68 -22.12
N ALA A 298 -14.94 2.77 -21.73
CA ALA A 298 -16.09 3.33 -22.44
C ALA A 298 -15.75 4.08 -23.74
N ASP A 299 -14.49 3.98 -24.21
CA ASP A 299 -13.94 4.75 -25.34
C ASP A 299 -14.16 6.27 -25.21
N ASP A 300 -14.09 6.77 -23.97
CA ASP A 300 -14.27 8.18 -23.62
C ASP A 300 -12.99 8.78 -23.03
N PRO A 301 -11.94 8.96 -23.86
CA PRO A 301 -10.66 9.51 -23.42
C PRO A 301 -10.76 10.97 -22.97
N GLU A 302 -11.77 11.71 -23.45
CA GLU A 302 -12.02 13.10 -23.05
C GLU A 302 -12.46 13.18 -21.59
N THR A 303 -13.45 12.37 -21.18
CA THR A 303 -13.85 12.31 -19.77
C THR A 303 -12.76 11.69 -18.91
N ALA A 304 -12.05 10.66 -19.39
CA ALA A 304 -10.91 10.10 -18.67
C ALA A 304 -9.85 11.17 -18.36
N ARG A 305 -9.59 12.06 -19.33
CA ARG A 305 -8.70 13.22 -19.14
C ARG A 305 -9.28 14.25 -18.18
N ALA A 306 -10.54 14.64 -18.34
CA ALA A 306 -11.18 15.64 -17.49
C ALA A 306 -11.24 15.21 -16.01
N VAL A 307 -11.52 13.93 -15.76
CA VAL A 307 -11.48 13.31 -14.43
C VAL A 307 -10.04 13.30 -13.89
N SER A 308 -9.06 12.92 -14.71
CA SER A 308 -7.63 12.94 -14.34
C SER A 308 -7.15 14.34 -13.95
N ASP A 309 -7.51 15.38 -14.72
CA ASP A 309 -7.17 16.76 -14.41
C ASP A 309 -7.78 17.21 -13.08
N ARG A 310 -9.02 16.75 -12.79
CA ARG A 310 -9.67 17.05 -11.52
C ARG A 310 -9.05 16.28 -10.35
N LEU A 311 -8.64 15.03 -10.56
CA LEU A 311 -7.91 14.24 -9.58
C LEU A 311 -6.56 14.87 -9.25
N PHE A 312 -5.81 15.39 -10.22
CA PHE A 312 -4.57 16.12 -9.96
C PHE A 312 -4.81 17.39 -9.12
N GLN A 313 -5.90 18.13 -9.37
CA GLN A 313 -6.27 19.27 -8.54
C GLN A 313 -6.58 18.85 -7.09
N TRP A 314 -7.30 17.74 -6.90
CA TRP A 314 -7.54 17.17 -5.57
C TRP A 314 -6.25 16.69 -4.91
N GLY A 315 -5.37 16.01 -5.66
CA GLY A 315 -4.07 15.57 -5.18
C GLY A 315 -3.21 16.74 -4.71
N LEU A 316 -3.15 17.81 -5.49
CA LEU A 316 -2.46 19.04 -5.10
C LEU A 316 -3.09 19.69 -3.87
N LEU A 317 -4.42 19.83 -3.85
CA LEU A 317 -5.14 20.43 -2.72
C LEU A 317 -4.90 19.65 -1.42
N VAL A 318 -5.12 18.33 -1.45
CA VAL A 318 -4.89 17.46 -0.30
C VAL A 318 -3.41 17.49 0.10
N GLY A 319 -2.49 17.43 -0.85
CA GLY A 319 -1.06 17.53 -0.57
C GLY A 319 -0.66 18.87 0.09
N VAL A 320 -1.23 19.99 -0.35
CA VAL A 320 -1.03 21.30 0.30
C VAL A 320 -1.61 21.32 1.71
N VAL A 321 -2.84 20.83 1.89
CA VAL A 321 -3.48 20.76 3.21
C VAL A 321 -2.66 19.90 4.17
N LEU A 322 -2.19 18.73 3.73
CA LEU A 322 -1.33 17.85 4.51
C LEU A 322 0.02 18.50 4.82
N GLY A 323 0.65 19.15 3.84
CA GLY A 323 1.93 19.84 4.03
C GLY A 323 1.83 20.99 5.03
N VAL A 324 0.80 21.83 4.90
CA VAL A 324 0.54 22.95 5.84
C VAL A 324 0.18 22.42 7.22
N GLY A 325 -0.74 21.45 7.31
CA GLY A 325 -1.12 20.84 8.58
C GLY A 325 0.08 20.21 9.30
N PHE A 326 0.91 19.48 8.56
CA PHE A 326 2.16 18.93 9.09
C PHE A 326 3.11 20.04 9.57
N PHE A 327 3.32 21.09 8.78
CA PHE A 327 4.15 22.23 9.18
C PHE A 327 3.67 22.89 10.48
N LEU A 328 2.36 23.09 10.63
CA LEU A 328 1.78 23.69 11.83
C LEU A 328 1.96 22.83 13.09
N LEU A 329 2.07 21.51 12.93
CA LEU A 329 2.34 20.57 14.03
C LEU A 329 3.82 20.52 14.46
N ARG A 330 4.72 21.25 13.79
CA ARG A 330 6.17 21.29 14.09
C ARG A 330 6.52 21.51 15.57
N PRO A 331 5.83 22.35 16.37
CA PRO A 331 6.19 22.57 17.77
C PRO A 331 5.90 21.39 18.70
N VAL A 332 4.96 20.52 18.33
CA VAL A 332 4.44 19.46 19.21
C VAL A 332 4.77 18.06 18.72
N LEU A 333 4.81 17.87 17.41
CA LEU A 333 4.89 16.54 16.82
C LEU A 333 6.24 15.85 17.07
N PRO A 334 7.43 16.50 16.93
CA PRO A 334 8.71 15.87 17.24
C PRO A 334 8.81 15.32 18.67
N ALA A 335 8.39 16.13 19.65
CA ALA A 335 8.45 15.78 21.07
C ALA A 335 7.43 14.69 21.46
N PHE A 336 6.43 14.43 20.62
CA PHE A 336 5.52 13.30 20.81
C PHE A 336 6.21 11.95 20.52
N PHE A 337 7.20 11.90 19.64
CA PHE A 337 7.86 10.66 19.21
C PHE A 337 9.13 10.33 19.99
N THR A 338 9.81 11.32 20.57
CA THR A 338 11.04 11.12 21.33
C THR A 338 11.27 12.27 22.30
N ASP A 339 11.93 11.97 23.42
CA ASP A 339 12.41 12.94 24.41
C ASP A 339 13.88 13.32 24.20
N ASP A 340 14.59 12.68 23.25
CA ASP A 340 16.01 12.93 22.96
C ASP A 340 16.20 14.26 22.21
N PRO A 341 16.84 15.29 22.82
CA PRO A 341 16.99 16.61 22.20
C PRO A 341 17.76 16.58 20.88
N ASP A 342 18.76 15.71 20.76
CA ASP A 342 19.60 15.62 19.55
C ASP A 342 18.80 15.03 18.38
N THR A 343 18.01 13.98 18.63
CA THR A 343 17.10 13.42 17.63
C THR A 343 16.01 14.41 17.23
N ILE A 344 15.45 15.18 18.16
CA ILE A 344 14.48 16.24 17.85
C ILE A 344 15.11 17.30 16.95
N ALA A 345 16.32 17.77 17.26
CA ALA A 345 17.03 18.75 16.45
C ALA A 345 17.27 18.23 15.01
N ALA A 346 17.80 17.01 14.89
CA ALA A 346 18.03 16.38 13.58
C ALA A 346 16.72 16.14 12.80
N LEU A 347 15.61 15.83 13.47
CA LEU A 347 14.30 15.72 12.84
C LEU A 347 13.81 17.08 12.34
N LEU A 348 14.01 18.15 13.10
CA LEU A 348 13.64 19.51 12.72
C LEU A 348 14.38 20.00 11.47
N ASP A 349 15.61 19.54 11.23
CA ASP A 349 16.39 19.84 10.02
C ASP A 349 15.73 19.30 8.74
N VAL A 350 14.98 18.19 8.85
CA VAL A 350 14.32 17.54 7.71
C VAL A 350 12.81 17.67 7.71
N TYR A 351 12.24 18.24 8.75
CA TYR A 351 10.80 18.44 8.91
C TYR A 351 10.19 19.23 7.75
N LEU A 352 10.90 20.25 7.27
CA LEU A 352 10.44 21.07 6.15
C LEU A 352 10.45 20.29 4.83
N PHE A 353 11.37 19.34 4.64
CA PHE A 353 11.33 18.45 3.46
C PHE A 353 10.04 17.64 3.45
N VAL A 354 9.66 17.04 4.59
CA VAL A 354 8.41 16.29 4.69
C VAL A 354 7.24 17.17 4.30
N ALA A 355 7.14 18.38 4.85
CA ALA A 355 6.05 19.31 4.57
C ALA A 355 5.99 19.74 3.09
N LEU A 356 7.11 20.17 2.53
CA LEU A 356 7.20 20.70 1.16
C LEU A 356 7.05 19.63 0.08
N LEU A 357 7.34 18.36 0.40
CA LEU A 357 7.13 17.26 -0.53
C LEU A 357 5.66 16.83 -0.60
N GLN A 358 4.77 17.20 0.34
CA GLN A 358 3.38 16.72 0.33
C GLN A 358 2.56 17.16 -0.90
N PRO A 359 2.60 18.42 -1.38
CA PRO A 359 1.95 18.81 -2.63
C PRO A 359 2.40 17.96 -3.82
N LEU A 360 3.70 17.68 -3.88
CA LEU A 360 4.31 16.87 -4.94
C LEU A 360 3.88 15.39 -4.81
N ASN A 361 3.91 14.82 -3.61
CA ASN A 361 3.41 13.45 -3.36
C ASN A 361 1.94 13.33 -3.77
N GLY A 362 1.13 14.35 -3.46
CA GLY A 362 -0.24 14.53 -3.92
C GLY A 362 -0.40 14.28 -5.41
N LEU A 363 0.39 14.97 -6.22
CA LEU A 363 0.38 14.83 -7.68
C LEU A 363 0.89 13.45 -8.12
N VAL A 364 2.03 13.00 -7.59
CA VAL A 364 2.70 11.80 -8.09
C VAL A 364 1.93 10.52 -7.74
N PHE A 365 1.30 10.44 -6.57
CA PHE A 365 0.57 9.25 -6.16
C PHE A 365 -0.77 9.16 -6.88
N VAL A 366 -1.46 10.29 -7.05
CA VAL A 366 -2.63 10.36 -7.95
C VAL A 366 -2.22 9.99 -9.38
N GLY A 367 -1.06 10.48 -9.85
CA GLY A 367 -0.50 10.14 -11.15
C GLY A 367 -0.27 8.63 -11.32
N ASP A 368 0.29 7.95 -10.31
CA ASP A 368 0.39 6.48 -10.34
C ASP A 368 -0.98 5.83 -10.51
N GLY A 369 -1.99 6.33 -9.79
CA GLY A 369 -3.36 5.83 -9.90
C GLY A 369 -3.94 6.00 -11.29
N ILE A 370 -3.75 7.17 -11.92
CA ILE A 370 -4.18 7.46 -13.30
C ILE A 370 -3.48 6.52 -14.29
N TYR A 371 -2.16 6.37 -14.19
CA TYR A 371 -1.38 5.51 -15.09
C TYR A 371 -1.72 4.02 -14.92
N MET A 372 -1.97 3.56 -13.69
CA MET A 372 -2.48 2.21 -13.44
C MET A 372 -3.89 2.05 -14.00
N GLY A 373 -4.75 3.07 -13.88
CA GLY A 373 -6.07 3.14 -14.51
C GLY A 373 -6.01 3.00 -16.03
N ALA A 374 -5.01 3.59 -16.66
CA ALA A 374 -4.71 3.46 -18.08
C ALA A 374 -3.91 2.19 -18.46
N GLU A 375 -3.66 1.29 -17.50
CA GLU A 375 -2.88 0.06 -17.69
C GLU A 375 -1.44 0.27 -18.21
N ALA A 376 -0.86 1.45 -17.99
CA ALA A 376 0.50 1.81 -18.40
C ALA A 376 1.59 1.22 -17.46
N PHE A 377 1.44 -0.04 -17.03
CA PHE A 377 2.30 -0.69 -16.04
C PHE A 377 3.78 -0.77 -16.45
N PRO A 378 4.14 -1.16 -17.69
CA PRO A 378 5.55 -1.22 -18.10
C PRO A 378 6.22 0.15 -18.09
N TYR A 379 5.45 1.21 -18.41
CA TYR A 379 5.94 2.58 -18.34
C TYR A 379 6.22 2.99 -16.89
N LEU A 380 5.26 2.75 -15.98
CA LEU A 380 5.45 3.03 -14.55
C LEU A 380 6.66 2.31 -13.96
N ALA A 381 6.88 1.05 -14.33
CA ALA A 381 8.04 0.27 -13.90
C ALA A 381 9.35 0.92 -14.36
N LYS A 382 9.49 1.21 -15.66
CA LYS A 382 10.70 1.81 -16.24
C LYS A 382 10.96 3.22 -15.69
N ALA A 383 9.92 4.03 -15.60
CA ALA A 383 10.00 5.38 -15.03
C ALA A 383 10.47 5.32 -13.58
N MET A 384 9.88 4.46 -12.75
CA MET A 384 10.27 4.31 -11.36
C MET A 384 11.72 3.84 -11.23
N ILE A 385 12.16 2.84 -12.00
CA ILE A 385 13.56 2.37 -12.00
C ILE A 385 14.50 3.54 -12.34
N GLY A 386 14.22 4.30 -13.41
CA GLY A 386 15.03 5.45 -13.79
C GLY A 386 15.14 6.49 -12.67
N THR A 387 14.02 6.82 -12.02
CA THR A 387 14.01 7.78 -10.90
C THR A 387 14.65 7.24 -9.62
N ALA A 388 14.58 5.93 -9.39
CA ALA A 388 15.24 5.27 -8.28
C ALA A 388 16.77 5.26 -8.45
N LEU A 389 17.25 5.08 -9.69
CA LEU A 389 18.68 5.15 -10.01
C LEU A 389 19.23 6.58 -9.84
N THR A 390 18.49 7.61 -10.27
CA THR A 390 18.92 9.01 -10.05
C THR A 390 18.92 9.37 -8.57
N ALA A 391 17.90 8.93 -7.81
CA ALA A 391 17.88 9.11 -6.36
C ALA A 391 19.02 8.35 -5.67
N ALA A 392 19.33 7.12 -6.10
CA ALA A 392 20.44 6.34 -5.58
C ALA A 392 21.80 7.01 -5.83
N ALA A 393 21.98 7.67 -6.98
CA ALA A 393 23.18 8.45 -7.27
C ALA A 393 23.32 9.62 -6.29
N VAL A 394 22.25 10.39 -6.04
CA VAL A 394 22.26 11.48 -5.04
C VAL A 394 22.55 10.95 -3.63
N LEU A 395 21.92 9.84 -3.24
CA LEU A 395 22.16 9.17 -1.96
C LEU A 395 23.60 8.68 -1.81
N GLY A 396 24.25 8.24 -2.89
CA GLY A 396 25.66 7.85 -2.91
C GLY A 396 26.63 9.00 -2.65
N LEU A 397 26.23 10.24 -2.95
CA LEU A 397 27.05 11.44 -2.75
C LEU A 397 26.97 12.00 -1.32
N VAL A 398 25.98 11.60 -0.53
CA VAL A 398 25.75 12.13 0.84
C VAL A 398 26.98 11.95 1.74
N GLY A 399 27.59 10.77 1.73
CA GLY A 399 28.79 10.47 2.52
C GLY A 399 30.01 11.28 2.06
N PRO A 400 30.44 11.15 0.78
CA PRO A 400 31.60 11.87 0.26
C PRO A 400 31.50 13.39 0.38
N MET A 401 30.31 13.97 0.25
CA MET A 401 30.11 15.42 0.31
C MET A 401 29.77 15.94 1.72
N GLY A 402 29.63 15.05 2.70
CA GLY A 402 29.32 15.44 4.09
C GLY A 402 27.95 16.12 4.27
N TRP A 403 26.96 15.83 3.41
CA TRP A 403 25.65 16.50 3.43
C TRP A 403 24.76 16.13 4.62
N GLY A 404 25.16 15.14 5.41
CA GLY A 404 24.41 14.68 6.58
C GLY A 404 23.00 14.20 6.25
N LEU A 405 22.10 14.31 7.22
CA LEU A 405 20.71 13.89 7.09
C LEU A 405 19.92 14.67 6.01
N PRO A 406 20.08 15.99 5.84
CA PRO A 406 19.45 16.72 4.73
C PRO A 406 19.81 16.16 3.35
N GLY A 407 21.05 15.68 3.15
CA GLY A 407 21.46 15.00 1.92
C GLY A 407 20.63 13.74 1.61
N VAL A 408 20.26 12.98 2.64
CA VAL A 408 19.36 11.81 2.50
C VAL A 408 17.99 12.24 1.97
N TRP A 409 17.45 13.34 2.52
CA TRP A 409 16.14 13.86 2.12
C TRP A 409 16.14 14.54 0.75
N TRP A 410 17.27 15.09 0.31
CA TRP A 410 17.47 15.48 -1.09
C TRP A 410 17.44 14.26 -2.04
N GLY A 411 17.94 13.11 -1.61
CA GLY A 411 17.76 11.85 -2.35
C GLY A 411 16.29 11.46 -2.51
N ILE A 412 15.50 11.57 -1.43
CA ILE A 412 14.05 11.32 -1.47
C ILE A 412 13.32 12.36 -2.34
N ALA A 413 13.68 13.63 -2.21
CA ALA A 413 13.14 14.70 -3.04
C ALA A 413 13.46 14.49 -4.53
N THR A 414 14.65 13.96 -4.84
CA THR A 414 15.07 13.61 -6.21
C THR A 414 14.21 12.48 -6.78
N LEU A 415 13.92 11.44 -5.98
CA LEU A 415 13.00 10.38 -6.37
C LEU A 415 11.61 10.98 -6.70
N MET A 416 11.07 11.78 -5.79
CA MET A 416 9.75 12.38 -5.96
C MET A 416 9.69 13.33 -7.17
N GLY A 417 10.66 14.24 -7.31
CA GLY A 417 10.75 15.17 -8.44
C GLY A 417 10.95 14.45 -9.78
N GLY A 418 11.78 13.41 -9.81
CA GLY A 418 11.95 12.57 -11.00
C GLY A 418 10.65 11.87 -11.40
N ARG A 419 9.88 11.35 -10.42
CA ARG A 419 8.57 10.74 -10.67
C ARG A 419 7.60 11.75 -11.25
N LEU A 420 7.53 12.98 -10.71
CA LEU A 420 6.71 14.03 -11.29
C LEU A 420 7.10 14.34 -12.74
N ALA A 421 8.40 14.50 -13.02
CA ALA A 421 8.89 14.83 -14.35
C ALA A 421 8.58 13.72 -15.38
N THR A 422 8.78 12.46 -15.00
CA THR A 422 8.46 11.32 -15.85
C THR A 422 6.96 11.20 -16.12
N LEU A 423 6.10 11.35 -15.12
CA LEU A 423 4.64 11.30 -15.31
C LEU A 423 4.08 12.52 -16.06
N ALA A 424 4.68 13.71 -15.91
CA ALA A 424 4.15 14.93 -16.54
C ALA A 424 4.24 14.88 -18.08
N GLY A 425 5.34 14.34 -18.64
CA GLY A 425 5.58 14.36 -20.08
C GLY A 425 4.50 13.66 -20.92
N PRO A 426 4.28 12.34 -20.76
CA PRO A 426 3.28 11.62 -21.54
C PRO A 426 1.85 12.10 -21.24
N TYR A 427 1.59 12.54 -20.00
CA TYR A 427 0.31 13.11 -19.62
C TYR A 427 0.01 14.40 -20.39
N LEU A 428 0.91 15.39 -20.36
CA LEU A 428 0.73 16.67 -21.06
C LEU A 428 0.63 16.50 -22.57
N GLN A 429 1.36 15.54 -23.14
CA GLN A 429 1.30 15.20 -24.57
C GLN A 429 0.03 14.42 -24.97
N GLY A 430 -0.79 14.02 -24.01
CA GLY A 430 -2.01 13.23 -24.24
C GLY A 430 -1.75 11.78 -24.69
N ARG A 431 -0.50 11.31 -24.64
CA ARG A 431 -0.12 9.95 -25.07
C ARG A 431 -0.76 8.86 -24.22
N LEU A 432 -1.05 9.17 -22.95
CA LEU A 432 -1.67 8.23 -22.02
C LEU A 432 -3.11 7.84 -22.41
N PHE A 433 -3.81 8.72 -23.11
CA PHE A 433 -5.24 8.55 -23.44
C PHE A 433 -5.48 8.20 -24.91
N ARG A 434 -4.41 8.06 -25.70
CA ARG A 434 -4.52 7.65 -27.11
C ARG A 434 -4.35 6.14 -27.19
N PRO A 435 -5.20 5.42 -27.95
CA PRO A 435 -4.89 4.03 -28.29
C PRO A 435 -3.56 4.00 -29.03
N GLU A 436 -2.67 3.07 -28.66
CA GLU A 436 -1.50 2.78 -29.49
C GLU A 436 -2.02 2.31 -30.85
N ALA A 437 -1.75 3.10 -31.89
CA ALA A 437 -2.19 2.86 -33.26
C ALA A 437 -1.43 1.71 -33.92
#